data_AF-A0A7C2NHV4-F1
#
_entry.id   AF-A0A7C2NHV4-F1
#
_cell.length_a   1.000
_cell.length_b   1.000
_cell.length_c   1.000
_cell.angle_alpha   90.00
_cell.angle_beta   90.00
_cell.angle_gamma   90.00
#
_symmetry.space_group_name_H-M   'P 1'
#
loop_
_entity.id
_entity.type
_entity.pdbx_description
1 polymer ?
#
loop_
_entity_poly.entity_id
_entity_poly.type
_entity_poly.pdbx_seq_one_letter_code
_entity_poly.pdbx_strand_id
1 'polypeptide(L)' 'MGIKVKFPFEYTRFEKARIIGARALQIAMGAPVLIETEKVDPLEIALEEFNRGVIPITVRRRRNEFVWLDRYDLF' A
#
# COMPACT_ATOMS: atom_id res chain seq x y z
N MET A 1 -31.61 -7.60 -1.63
CA MET A 1 -30.41 -8.21 -0.98
C MET A 1 -29.21 -8.00 -1.92
N GLY A 2 -28.54 -6.85 -1.83
CA GLY A 2 -27.44 -6.51 -2.75
C GLY A 2 -26.15 -7.20 -2.32
N ILE A 3 -25.49 -7.91 -3.24
CA ILE A 3 -24.17 -8.51 -3.03
C ILE A 3 -23.19 -7.36 -2.77
N LYS A 4 -22.80 -7.16 -1.49
CA LYS A 4 -21.73 -6.21 -1.14
C LYS A 4 -20.42 -6.80 -1.64
N VAL A 5 -19.92 -6.26 -2.75
CA VAL A 5 -18.62 -6.60 -3.32
C VAL A 5 -17.55 -6.38 -2.25
N LYS A 6 -17.13 -7.46 -1.60
CA LYS A 6 -15.98 -7.48 -0.70
C LYS A 6 -14.74 -7.65 -1.58
N PHE A 7 -14.27 -6.58 -2.20
CA PHE A 7 -12.86 -6.19 -2.33
C PHE A 7 -12.60 -5.28 -3.55
N PRO A 8 -11.64 -4.34 -3.44
CA PRO A 8 -11.01 -3.83 -2.21
C PRO A 8 -11.53 -2.44 -1.87
N PHE A 9 -11.61 -2.14 -0.57
CA PHE A 9 -11.61 -0.74 -0.13
C PHE A 9 -10.40 -0.04 -0.76
N GLU A 10 -10.62 1.10 -1.41
CA GLU A 10 -9.52 1.91 -1.94
C GLU A 10 -8.49 2.17 -0.83
N TYR A 11 -7.21 2.02 -1.15
CA TYR A 11 -6.13 2.42 -0.25
C TYR A 11 -6.17 3.93 -0.08
N THR A 12 -6.04 4.41 1.15
CA THR A 12 -5.83 5.85 1.37
C THR A 12 -4.52 6.29 0.72
N ARG A 13 -4.36 7.58 0.44
CA ARG A 13 -3.08 8.13 -0.08
C ARG A 13 -1.88 7.77 0.81
N PHE A 14 -2.08 7.69 2.12
CA PHE A 14 -1.05 7.33 3.10
C PHE A 14 -0.72 5.83 3.04
N GLU A 15 -1.74 4.98 2.97
CA GLU A 15 -1.57 3.54 2.80
C GLU A 15 -0.83 3.23 1.50
N LYS A 16 -1.26 3.83 0.38
CA LYS A 16 -0.63 3.67 -0.92
C LYS A 16 0.85 4.08 -0.87
N ALA A 17 1.16 5.26 -0.34
CA ALA A 17 2.54 5.72 -0.20
C ALA A 17 3.38 4.77 0.67
N ARG A 18 2.82 4.27 1.78
CA ARG A 18 3.53 3.36 2.69
C ARG A 18 3.83 2.00 2.06
N ILE A 19 2.87 1.44 1.33
CA ILE A 19 3.00 0.15 0.62
C ILE A 19 4.12 0.25 -0.42
N ILE A 20 4.05 1.27 -1.29
CA ILE A 20 5.04 1.47 -2.36
C ILE A 20 6.43 1.71 -1.77
N GLY A 21 6.56 2.60 -0.77
CA GLY A 21 7.84 2.89 -0.15
C GLY A 21 8.45 1.68 0.57
N ALA A 22 7.64 0.89 1.28
CA ALA A 22 8.11 -0.35 1.92
C ALA A 22 8.60 -1.36 0.88
N ARG A 23 7.88 -1.50 -0.24
CA ARG A 23 8.26 -2.43 -1.30
C ARG A 23 9.52 -2.00 -2.05
N ALA A 24 9.64 -0.71 -2.35
CA ALA A 24 10.84 -0.15 -2.96
C ALA A 24 12.09 -0.45 -2.11
N LEU A 25 11.98 -0.31 -0.78
CA LEU A 25 13.07 -0.67 0.14
C LEU A 25 13.41 -2.16 0.08
N GLN A 26 12.42 -3.06 0.06
CA GLN A 26 12.66 -4.49 -0.08
C GLN A 26 13.43 -4.82 -1.37
N ILE A 27 13.02 -4.25 -2.50
CA ILE A 27 13.67 -4.44 -3.80
C ILE A 27 15.11 -3.90 -3.75
N ALA A 28 15.33 -2.71 -3.18
CA ALA A 28 16.66 -2.14 -3.00
C ALA A 28 17.59 -3.02 -2.14
N MET A 29 17.03 -3.81 -1.23
CA MET A 29 17.75 -4.79 -0.40
C MET A 29 17.93 -6.16 -1.08
N GLY A 30 17.58 -6.29 -2.37
CA GLY A 30 17.73 -7.53 -3.13
C GLY A 30 16.59 -8.53 -2.97
N ALA A 31 15.43 -8.11 -2.46
CA ALA A 31 14.25 -8.96 -2.46
C ALA A 31 13.80 -9.28 -3.90
N PRO A 32 13.26 -10.48 -4.15
CA PRO A 32 12.83 -10.88 -5.49
C PRO A 32 11.67 -10.01 -5.98
N VAL A 33 11.76 -9.60 -7.25
CA VAL A 33 10.71 -8.88 -7.99
C VAL A 33 9.72 -9.90 -8.58
N LEU A 34 8.42 -9.61 -8.52
CA LEU A 34 7.36 -10.53 -8.95
C LEU A 34 6.87 -10.29 -10.39
N ILE A 35 7.52 -9.36 -11.09
CA ILE A 35 7.20 -8.97 -12.46
C ILE A 35 8.46 -8.96 -13.32
N GLU A 36 8.30 -9.23 -14.60
CA GLU A 36 9.31 -8.91 -15.61
C GLU A 36 9.20 -7.42 -15.95
N THR A 37 10.29 -6.68 -15.78
CA THR A 37 10.36 -5.24 -16.06
C THR A 37 11.79 -4.87 -16.48
N GLU A 38 11.91 -3.91 -17.39
CA GLU A 38 13.20 -3.35 -17.83
C GLU A 38 13.71 -2.26 -16.88
N LYS A 39 12.90 -1.89 -15.89
CA LYS A 39 13.21 -0.83 -14.95
C LYS A 39 14.26 -1.26 -13.95
N VAL A 40 15.16 -0.34 -13.63
CA VAL A 40 16.25 -0.55 -12.67
C VAL A 40 15.91 0.09 -11.32
N ASP A 41 15.14 1.18 -11.32
CA ASP A 41 14.83 1.92 -10.11
C ASP A 41 13.83 1.15 -9.21
N PRO A 42 14.17 0.85 -7.95
CA PRO A 42 13.30 0.10 -7.04
C PRO A 42 11.93 0.72 -6.80
N LEU A 43 11.83 2.06 -6.84
CA LEU A 43 10.55 2.75 -6.65
C LEU A 43 9.65 2.56 -7.86
N GLU A 44 10.19 2.67 -9.07
CA GLU A 44 9.40 2.43 -10.28
C GLU A 44 8.95 0.98 -10.43
N ILE A 45 9.78 0.01 -10.02
CA ILE A 45 9.43 -1.41 -9.98
C ILE A 45 8.29 -1.64 -8.97
N ALA A 46 8.41 -1.08 -7.76
CA ALA A 46 7.36 -1.19 -6.73
C ALA A 46 6.04 -0.54 -7.17
N LEU A 47 6.10 0.60 -7.87
CA LEU A 47 4.93 1.25 -8.46
C LEU A 47 4.25 0.35 -9.50
N GLU A 48 5.04 -0.35 -10.31
CA GLU A 48 4.52 -1.25 -11.33
C GLU A 48 3.90 -2.52 -10.74
N GLU A 49 4.54 -3.14 -9.75
CA GLU A 49 3.94 -4.25 -9.00
C GLU A 49 2.63 -3.85 -8.32
N PHE A 50 2.56 -2.63 -7.76
CA PHE A 50 1.34 -2.08 -7.17
C PHE A 50 0.24 -1.89 -8.22
N ASN A 51 0.56 -1.28 -9.37
CA ASN A 51 -0.41 -1.03 -10.44
C ASN A 51 -0.93 -2.32 -11.09
N ARG A 52 -0.09 -3.36 -11.15
CA ARG A 52 -0.49 -4.71 -11.63
C ARG A 52 -1.20 -5.54 -10.55
N GLY A 53 -1.30 -5.04 -9.31
CA GLY A 53 -2.00 -5.72 -8.22
C GLY A 53 -1.28 -6.96 -7.66
N VAL A 54 0.01 -7.12 -7.93
CA VAL A 54 0.82 -8.28 -7.51
C VAL A 54 1.76 -7.97 -6.34
N ILE A 55 1.71 -6.74 -5.82
CA ILE A 55 2.58 -6.31 -4.72
C ILE A 55 2.39 -7.18 -3.46
N PRO A 56 3.46 -7.79 -2.89
CA PRO A 56 3.35 -8.75 -1.79
C PRO A 56 3.26 -8.07 -0.42
N ILE A 57 2.52 -6.97 -0.33
CA ILE A 57 2.32 -6.19 0.91
C ILE A 57 0.84 -5.84 1.03
N THR A 58 0.29 -6.02 2.23
CA THR A 58 -1.10 -5.66 2.55
C THR A 58 -1.17 -4.75 3.77
N VAL A 59 -2.29 -4.05 3.93
CA VAL A 59 -2.53 -3.17 5.07
C VAL A 59 -3.42 -3.85 6.09
N ARG A 60 -2.91 -3.99 7.31
CA ARG A 60 -3.73 -4.39 8.46
C ARG A 60 -4.29 -3.14 9.15
N ARG A 61 -5.55 -2.81 8.85
CA ARG A 61 -6.26 -1.73 9.55
C ARG A 61 -6.62 -2.18 10.96
N ARG A 62 -6.17 -1.45 11.98
CA ARG A 62 -6.69 -1.62 13.35
C ARG A 62 -8.08 -0.98 13.40
N ARG A 63 -9.12 -1.80 13.30
CA ARG A 63 -10.50 -1.38 13.52
C ARG A 63 -10.92 -1.79 14.92
N ASN A 64 -10.38 -1.12 15.93
CA ASN A 64 -10.91 -1.06 17.30
C ASN A 64 -9.95 -0.26 18.19
N GLU A 65 -10.06 1.06 18.11
CA GLU A 65 -9.88 1.95 19.27
C GLU A 65 -10.44 3.30 18.86
N PHE A 66 -11.40 3.77 19.66
CA PHE A 66 -12.00 5.08 19.55
C PHE A 66 -10.88 6.13 19.54
N VAL A 67 -10.67 6.81 18.42
CA VAL A 67 -9.87 8.03 18.39
C VAL A 67 -10.81 9.14 18.83
N TRP A 68 -10.63 9.62 20.06
CA TRP A 68 -11.20 10.91 20.45
C TRP A 68 -10.57 11.98 19.55
N LEU A 69 -11.29 12.38 18.51
CA LEU A 69 -11.12 13.70 17.91
C LEU A 69 -11.98 14.70 18.70
N ASP A 70 -11.82 14.70 20.02
CA ASP A 70 -12.25 15.84 20.82
C ASP A 70 -11.00 16.63 21.16
N ARG A 71 -10.87 17.73 20.42
CA ARG A 71 -9.91 18.82 20.59
C ARG A 71 -8.53 18.57 19.97
N TYR A 72 -8.33 19.14 18.79
CA TYR A 72 -7.82 20.51 18.63
C TYR A 72 -7.45 20.59 17.13
N ASP A 73 -8.20 21.34 16.33
CA ASP A 73 -7.75 22.66 15.90
C ASP A 73 -6.35 22.96 16.42
N LEU A 74 -5.31 22.61 15.65
CA LEU A 74 -4.01 23.26 15.58
C LEU A 74 -3.13 22.51 14.56
N PHE A 75 -2.92 23.20 13.42
CA PHE A 75 -2.05 22.93 12.28
C PHE A 75 -2.64 22.10 11.12
#